data_AF-A0A346R0A2-F1
#
_entry.id   AF-A0A346R0A2-F1
#
_cell.length_a   1.000
_cell.length_b   1.000
_cell.length_c   1.000
_cell.angle_alpha   90.00
_cell.angle_beta   90.00
_cell.angle_gamma   90.00
#
_symmetry.space_group_name_H-M   'P 1'
#
loop_
_entity.id
_entity.type
_entity.pdbx_description
1 polymer ?
#
loop_
_entity_poly.entity_id
_entity_poly.type
_entity_poly.pdbx_seq_one_letter_code
_entity_poly.pdbx_strand_id
1 'polypeptide(L)'
;MMRAAAVALLAGAVLSGCNGRDTFYDARSGQVFEAYGTAYDCRIASRKYGPENVWRGLAGGRLFIAPGESRNISREACFPSRAECEYWSAQMDGAITRIVTNSCTRGLRG
;
A
#
# COMPACT_ATOMS: atom_id res chain seq x y z
N MET A 1 -17.29 -50.34 20.70
CA MET A 1 -16.50 -49.13 20.96
C MET A 1 -15.38 -49.06 19.92
N MET A 2 -15.56 -48.27 18.85
CA MET A 2 -14.57 -48.10 17.78
C MET A 2 -14.53 -46.62 17.40
N ARG A 3 -13.32 -46.06 17.44
CA ARG A 3 -12.98 -44.68 17.09
C ARG A 3 -13.06 -44.49 15.57
N ALA A 4 -13.64 -43.39 15.13
CA ALA A 4 -13.37 -42.81 13.82
C ALA A 4 -13.32 -41.28 13.98
N ALA A 5 -12.11 -40.75 14.03
CA ALA A 5 -11.86 -39.31 13.98
C ALA A 5 -12.00 -38.87 12.52
N ALA A 6 -13.04 -38.09 12.23
CA ALA A 6 -13.20 -37.46 10.92
C ALA A 6 -12.36 -36.18 10.88
N VAL A 7 -11.26 -36.25 10.13
CA VAL A 7 -10.44 -35.11 9.70
C VAL A 7 -10.97 -34.66 8.34
N ALA A 8 -11.55 -33.46 8.27
CA ALA A 8 -11.95 -32.74 7.06
C ALA A 8 -12.54 -31.39 7.50
N LEU A 9 -12.23 -30.20 6.97
CA LEU A 9 -11.54 -29.80 5.76
C LEU A 9 -10.95 -28.39 5.98
N LEU A 10 -9.66 -28.28 5.64
CA LEU A 10 -9.01 -27.14 4.97
C LEU A 10 -9.62 -25.75 5.23
N ALA A 11 -9.05 -25.07 6.21
CA ALA A 11 -9.03 -23.61 6.24
C ALA A 11 -8.43 -23.10 4.92
N GLY A 12 -9.28 -22.64 4.00
CA GLY A 12 -8.89 -21.81 2.87
C GLY A 12 -8.48 -20.42 3.37
N ALA A 13 -7.37 -20.34 4.11
CA ALA A 13 -6.67 -19.09 4.33
C ALA A 13 -6.12 -18.67 2.97
N VAL A 14 -6.79 -17.70 2.33
CA VAL A 14 -6.20 -16.94 1.24
C VAL A 14 -4.84 -16.47 1.75
N LEU A 15 -3.77 -16.91 1.08
CA LEU A 15 -2.40 -16.43 1.27
C LEU A 15 -2.35 -14.95 0.85
N SER A 16 -2.98 -14.09 1.65
CA SER A 16 -2.75 -12.66 1.64
C SER A 16 -1.35 -12.49 2.20
N GLY A 17 -0.40 -12.35 1.28
CA GLY A 17 1.04 -12.44 1.47
C GLY A 17 1.55 -12.06 2.85
N CYS A 18 2.37 -12.96 3.41
CA CYS A 18 3.36 -12.64 4.43
C CYS A 18 4.42 -11.68 3.84
N ASN A 19 4.03 -10.49 3.41
CA ASN A 19 4.95 -9.38 3.20
C ASN A 19 4.94 -8.56 4.49
N GLY A 20 5.64 -9.06 5.49
CA GLY A 20 6.09 -8.27 6.64
C GLY A 20 7.12 -7.25 6.18
N ARG A 21 6.70 -6.25 5.41
CA ARG A 21 7.49 -5.06 5.17
C ARG A 21 6.68 -3.91 5.71
N ASP A 22 7.05 -3.46 6.91
CA ASP A 22 6.61 -2.20 7.49
C ASP A 22 6.96 -1.00 6.57
N THR A 23 7.69 -1.23 5.47
CA THR A 23 8.10 -0.21 4.53
C THR A 23 7.35 -0.25 3.19
N PHE A 24 6.79 0.90 2.80
CA PHE A 24 6.17 1.10 1.48
C PHE A 24 7.21 1.44 0.39
N TYR A 25 8.49 1.45 0.74
CA TYR A 25 9.60 1.66 -0.16
C TYR A 25 10.77 0.75 0.21
N ASP A 26 11.46 0.26 -0.80
CA ASP A 26 12.72 -0.46 -0.68
C ASP A 26 13.85 0.35 -1.31
N ALA A 27 14.65 1.00 -0.45
CA ALA A 27 15.79 1.81 -0.89
C ALA A 27 16.90 1.01 -1.58
N ARG A 28 17.00 -0.31 -1.35
CA ARG A 28 18.06 -1.14 -1.94
C ARG A 28 17.73 -1.53 -3.38
N SER A 29 16.46 -1.83 -3.65
CA SER A 29 15.99 -2.24 -4.98
C SER A 29 15.36 -1.08 -5.78
N GLY A 30 15.13 0.07 -5.15
CA GLY A 30 14.36 1.17 -5.73
C GLY A 30 12.89 0.79 -5.96
N GLN A 31 12.41 -0.28 -5.33
CA GLN A 31 11.03 -0.74 -5.46
C GLN A 31 10.12 0.15 -4.62
N VAL A 32 9.14 0.77 -5.28
CA VAL A 32 8.10 1.56 -4.63
C VAL A 32 6.86 0.68 -4.54
N PHE A 33 6.23 0.64 -3.36
CA PHE A 33 4.99 -0.08 -3.13
C PHE A 33 3.95 0.21 -4.21
N GLU A 34 3.26 -0.84 -4.65
CA GLU A 34 2.18 -0.78 -5.62
C GLU A 34 0.89 -1.18 -4.91
N ALA A 35 -0.07 -0.27 -4.86
CA ALA A 35 -1.31 -0.48 -4.13
C ALA A 35 -2.28 -1.37 -4.89
N TYR A 36 -2.16 -1.45 -6.22
CA TYR A 36 -3.09 -2.18 -7.09
C TYR A 36 -3.29 -3.63 -6.64
N GLY A 37 -4.56 -4.02 -6.46
CA GLY A 37 -4.94 -5.38 -6.02
C GLY A 37 -4.69 -5.69 -4.54
N THR A 38 -4.11 -4.77 -3.76
CA THR A 38 -3.90 -4.93 -2.31
C THR A 38 -5.07 -4.35 -1.50
N ALA A 39 -5.03 -4.49 -0.17
CA ALA A 39 -5.98 -3.84 0.72
C ALA A 39 -5.96 -2.30 0.63
N TYR A 40 -4.86 -1.73 0.13
CA TYR A 40 -4.67 -0.28 -0.05
C TYR A 40 -5.05 0.20 -1.46
N ASP A 41 -5.45 -0.69 -2.38
CA ASP A 41 -6.06 -0.30 -3.66
C ASP A 41 -7.31 0.52 -3.35
N CYS A 42 -7.38 1.76 -3.84
CA CYS A 42 -8.49 2.65 -3.54
C CYS A 42 -9.86 2.09 -3.93
N ARG A 43 -9.96 1.23 -4.95
CA ARG A 43 -11.22 0.55 -5.31
C ARG A 43 -11.59 -0.52 -4.29
N ILE A 44 -10.62 -1.19 -3.69
CA ILE A 44 -10.84 -2.23 -2.66
C ILE A 44 -11.15 -1.54 -1.33
N ALA A 45 -10.31 -0.58 -0.91
CA ALA A 45 -10.47 0.14 0.34
C ALA A 45 -11.81 0.91 0.39
N SER A 46 -12.19 1.62 -0.66
CA SER A 46 -13.46 2.36 -0.68
C SER A 46 -14.70 1.47 -0.65
N ARG A 47 -14.65 0.27 -1.27
CA ARG A 47 -15.74 -0.72 -1.14
C ARG A 47 -15.86 -1.26 0.28
N LYS A 48 -14.73 -1.35 1.00
CA LYS A 48 -14.69 -1.88 2.37
C LYS A 48 -15.09 -0.85 3.43
N TYR A 49 -14.60 0.39 3.30
CA TYR A 49 -14.74 1.42 4.35
C TYR A 49 -15.71 2.56 3.96
N GLY A 50 -16.11 2.66 2.70
CA GLY A 50 -16.83 3.80 2.14
C GLY A 50 -15.87 4.83 1.52
N PRO A 51 -16.18 5.40 0.34
CA PRO A 51 -15.29 6.31 -0.38
C PRO A 51 -14.99 7.63 0.37
N GLU A 52 -15.86 8.05 1.29
CA GLU A 52 -15.70 9.24 2.14
C GLU A 52 -14.91 8.99 3.45
N ASN A 53 -14.72 7.72 3.81
CA ASN A 53 -14.09 7.34 5.08
C ASN A 53 -12.63 6.90 4.93
N VAL A 54 -12.15 6.69 3.71
CA VAL A 54 -10.74 6.42 3.45
C VAL A 54 -9.90 7.69 3.44
N TRP A 55 -8.62 7.56 3.72
CA TRP A 55 -7.60 8.58 3.51
C TRP A 55 -6.83 8.26 2.23
N ARG A 56 -6.98 9.13 1.22
CA ARG A 56 -6.31 9.03 -0.07
C ARG A 56 -4.91 9.63 0.04
N GLY A 57 -3.91 8.78 -0.12
CA GLY A 57 -2.51 9.14 -0.27
C GLY A 57 -2.17 9.32 -1.75
N LEU A 58 -1.54 10.45 -2.10
CA LEU A 58 -0.94 10.68 -3.41
C LEU A 58 0.52 11.06 -3.23
N ALA A 59 1.40 10.36 -3.93
CA ALA A 59 2.83 10.63 -3.92
C ALA A 59 3.36 10.57 -5.35
N GLY A 60 4.08 11.60 -5.75
CA GLY A 60 4.63 11.68 -7.10
C GLY A 60 5.85 12.56 -7.18
N GLY A 61 6.76 12.21 -8.09
CA GLY A 61 8.00 12.93 -8.29
C GLY A 61 9.04 12.07 -9.01
N ARG A 62 10.31 12.35 -8.77
CA ARG A 62 11.43 11.63 -9.38
C ARG A 62 12.22 10.82 -8.36
N LEU A 63 12.37 9.53 -8.61
CA LEU A 63 13.20 8.60 -7.86
C LEU A 63 14.52 8.39 -8.61
N PHE A 64 15.64 8.55 -7.92
CA PHE A 64 16.97 8.20 -8.42
C PHE A 64 17.30 6.74 -8.07
N ILE A 65 17.72 5.95 -9.06
CA ILE A 65 17.99 4.51 -8.89
C ILE A 65 19.50 4.24 -8.93
N ALA A 66 20.21 4.87 -9.87
CA ALA A 66 21.64 4.74 -10.07
C ALA A 66 22.22 5.99 -10.77
N PRO A 67 23.55 6.19 -10.83
CA PRO A 67 24.15 7.30 -11.58
C PRO A 67 23.63 7.41 -13.02
N GLY A 68 22.97 8.54 -13.32
CA GLY A 68 22.34 8.78 -14.63
C GLY A 68 20.97 8.12 -14.82
N GLU A 69 20.50 7.28 -13.90
CA GLU A 69 19.23 6.56 -13.97
C GLU A 69 18.21 7.10 -12.97
N SER A 70 17.07 7.55 -13.48
CA SER A 70 15.94 8.01 -12.67
C SER A 70 14.62 7.61 -13.28
N ARG A 71 13.60 7.48 -12.43
CA ARG A 71 12.25 7.11 -12.82
C ARG A 71 11.25 8.09 -12.24
N ASN A 72 10.25 8.47 -13.04
CA ASN A 72 9.09 9.19 -12.55
C ASN A 72 8.19 8.23 -11.79
N ILE A 73 7.83 8.59 -10.58
CA ILE A 73 6.93 7.83 -9.72
C ILE A 73 5.63 8.61 -9.60
N SER A 74 4.52 7.89 -9.68
CA SER A 74 3.20 8.34 -9.27
C SER A 74 2.54 7.16 -8.58
N ARG A 75 2.08 7.38 -7.35
CA ARG A 75 1.46 6.37 -6.51
C ARG A 75 0.23 6.95 -5.85
N GLU A 76 -0.78 6.09 -5.79
CA GLU A 76 -2.03 6.32 -5.10
C GLU A 76 -2.28 5.12 -4.19
N ALA A 77 -2.65 5.39 -2.94
CA ALA A 77 -3.04 4.37 -1.99
C ALA A 77 -4.13 4.92 -1.07
N CYS A 78 -5.02 4.05 -0.59
CA CYS A 78 -6.10 4.41 0.32
C CYS A 78 -6.00 3.67 1.64
N PHE A 79 -6.07 4.42 2.73
CA PHE A 79 -5.88 3.93 4.08
C PHE A 79 -7.15 4.08 4.92
N PRO A 80 -7.42 3.18 5.88
CA PRO A 80 -8.55 3.31 6.80
C PRO A 80 -8.37 4.44 7.82
N SER A 81 -7.12 4.88 8.07
CA SER A 81 -6.79 5.89 9.07
C SER A 81 -5.86 6.97 8.52
N ARG A 82 -5.92 8.16 9.11
CA ARG A 82 -5.03 9.28 8.79
C ARG A 82 -3.57 8.92 9.06
N ALA A 83 -3.32 8.31 10.22
CA ALA A 83 -1.98 7.95 10.67
C ALA A 83 -1.29 6.98 9.70
N GLU A 84 -2.00 5.98 9.18
CA GLU A 84 -1.45 5.07 8.17
C GLU A 84 -1.13 5.79 6.86
N CYS A 85 -1.99 6.72 6.42
CA CYS A 85 -1.71 7.54 5.25
C CYS A 85 -0.46 8.41 5.45
N GLU A 86 -0.38 9.11 6.57
CA GLU A 86 0.76 9.99 6.88
C GLU A 86 2.07 9.19 7.00
N TYR A 87 2.01 7.99 7.58
CA TYR A 87 3.16 7.08 7.63
C TYR A 87 3.60 6.66 6.22
N TRP A 88 2.68 6.26 5.35
CA TRP A 88 2.98 5.98 3.95
C TRP A 88 3.56 7.20 3.22
N SER A 89 2.97 8.37 3.43
CA SER A 89 3.39 9.65 2.83
C SER A 89 4.82 10.02 3.25
N ALA A 90 5.17 9.85 4.52
CA ALA A 90 6.53 10.10 5.02
C ALA A 90 7.55 9.13 4.40
N GLN A 91 7.18 7.87 4.20
CA GLN A 91 8.04 6.91 3.51
C GLN A 91 8.24 7.26 2.03
N MET A 92 7.20 7.73 1.34
CA MET A 92 7.31 8.20 -0.03
C MET A 92 8.16 9.47 -0.13
N ASP A 93 8.06 10.37 0.85
CA ASP A 93 8.89 11.58 0.94
C ASP A 93 10.37 11.25 1.03
N GLY A 94 10.73 10.34 1.93
CA GLY A 94 12.12 9.87 2.08
C GLY A 94 12.62 9.06 0.88
N ALA A 95 11.72 8.43 0.12
CA ALA A 95 12.06 7.63 -1.06
C ALA A 95 12.29 8.48 -2.31
N ILE A 96 11.39 9.43 -2.58
CA ILE A 96 11.34 10.18 -3.83
C ILE A 96 12.33 11.35 -3.74
N THR A 97 13.48 11.20 -4.40
CA THR A 97 14.58 12.17 -4.40
C THR A 97 14.15 13.60 -4.75
N ARG A 98 13.16 13.76 -5.64
CA ARG A 98 12.54 15.06 -5.94
C ARG A 98 11.03 14.92 -5.93
N ILE A 99 10.43 15.16 -4.77
CA ILE A 99 8.99 15.09 -4.62
C ILE A 99 8.30 16.31 -5.27
N VAL A 100 7.19 16.04 -5.95
CA VAL A 100 6.36 17.04 -6.64
C VAL A 100 4.95 17.07 -6.03
N THR A 101 4.48 15.91 -5.57
CA THR A 101 3.19 15.77 -4.90
C THR A 101 3.37 14.82 -3.73
N ASN A 102 2.90 15.23 -2.57
CA ASN A 102 2.78 14.39 -1.40
C ASN A 102 1.58 14.88 -0.59
N SER A 103 0.56 14.05 -0.43
CA SER A 103 -0.65 14.46 0.27
C SER A 103 -1.40 13.28 0.86
N CYS A 104 -2.03 13.55 2.00
CA CYS A 104 -3.04 12.69 2.61
C CYS A 104 -4.33 13.47 2.78
N THR A 105 -5.35 13.13 2.01
CA THR A 105 -6.63 13.81 2.02
C THR A 105 -7.74 12.84 2.39
N ARG A 106 -8.70 13.28 3.20
CA ARG A 106 -9.86 12.45 3.53
C ARG A 106 -10.81 12.39 2.32
N GLY A 107 -11.25 11.19 1.98
CA GLY A 107 -12.19 10.92 0.90
C GLY A 107 -11.52 10.72 -0.46
N LEU A 108 -12.22 10.01 -1.35
CA LEU A 108 -11.80 9.78 -2.75
C LEU A 108 -12.24 10.87 -3.73
N ARG A 109 -13.25 11.67 -3.37
CA ARG A 109 -13.73 12.77 -4.20
C ARG A 109 -12.91 14.03 -3.88
N GLY A 110 -11.95 14.32 -4.75
CA GLY A 110 -11.47 15.68 -4.99
C GLY A 110 -12.30 16.30 -6.10
#